data_AF-A0A352KI70-F1
#
_entry.id   AF-A0A352KI70-F1
#
_cell.length_a   1.000
_cell.length_b   1.000
_cell.length_c   1.000
_cell.angle_alpha   90.00
_cell.angle_beta   90.00
_cell.angle_gamma   90.00
#
_symmetry.space_group_name_H-M   'P 1'
#
loop_
_entity.id
_entity.type
_entity.pdbx_description
1 polymer ?
#
loop_
_entity_poly.entity_id
_entity_poly.type
_entity_poly.pdbx_seq_one_letter_code
_entity_poly.pdbx_strand_id
1 'polypeptide(L)'
;MEQTPPPQHTKLISTLAMNPNNHKDGLQTSRTYQSFSSVLTGILIILFGSIIVSVPLSQLTRYFLSQQGKTTAEIELYFEQQFSHPQFVLIGLFFNLVVLFFAGWSTGKLAPYLPVWHGLVVAILGSLFFMLPTINQVPIWYSLILLLSTFSLCCFGAVRSKHGHACDQDRN
;
A
#
# COMPACT_ATOMS: atom_id res chain seq x y z
N MET A 1 -1.37 -83.12 8.51
CA MET A 1 -0.59 -82.11 7.77
C MET A 1 -1.35 -80.79 7.94
N GLU A 2 -1.00 -80.04 8.97
CA GLU A 2 -1.60 -78.75 9.30
C GLU A 2 -1.11 -77.68 8.31
N GLN A 3 -2.06 -76.97 7.69
CA GLN A 3 -1.78 -75.77 6.90
C GLN A 3 -1.83 -74.55 7.81
N THR A 4 -0.68 -73.91 8.02
CA THR A 4 -0.54 -72.60 8.64
C THR A 4 -0.93 -71.50 7.65
N PRO A 5 -1.79 -70.52 8.02
CA PRO A 5 -2.10 -69.38 7.17
C PRO A 5 -1.00 -68.29 7.25
N PRO A 6 -0.83 -67.47 6.20
CA PRO A 6 0.19 -66.42 6.17
C PRO A 6 -0.19 -65.19 7.01
N PRO A 7 0.79 -64.44 7.54
CA PRO A 7 0.55 -63.28 8.40
C PRO A 7 -0.02 -62.08 7.63
N GLN A 8 -1.18 -61.58 8.08
CA GLN A 8 -1.80 -60.33 7.63
C GLN A 8 -1.17 -59.10 8.29
N HIS A 9 0.11 -58.84 8.05
CA HIS A 9 0.71 -57.56 8.40
C HIS A 9 1.38 -57.00 7.15
N THR A 10 0.73 -56.03 6.50
CA THR A 10 1.30 -54.83 5.85
C THR A 10 0.24 -54.24 4.90
N LYS A 11 -0.80 -53.63 5.47
CA LYS A 11 -1.68 -52.69 4.75
C LYS A 11 -2.16 -51.61 5.72
N LEU A 12 -1.22 -51.02 6.46
CA LEU A 12 -1.50 -50.00 7.46
C LEU A 12 -0.56 -48.78 7.35
N ILE A 13 -0.06 -48.47 6.15
CA ILE A 13 0.72 -47.23 5.90
C ILE A 13 0.33 -46.52 4.58
N SER A 14 -0.77 -46.89 3.92
CA SER A 14 -1.28 -46.13 2.76
C SER A 14 -2.56 -45.36 3.04
N THR A 15 -3.10 -45.45 4.26
CA THR A 15 -4.22 -44.63 4.71
C THR A 15 -3.71 -43.57 5.68
N LEU A 16 -2.63 -42.87 5.30
CA LEU A 16 -2.44 -41.50 5.77
C LEU A 16 -3.54 -40.71 5.08
N ALA A 17 -4.72 -40.76 5.70
CA ALA A 17 -5.91 -40.06 5.29
C ALA A 17 -5.49 -38.61 5.05
N MET A 18 -5.41 -38.26 3.76
CA MET A 18 -5.22 -36.91 3.30
C MET A 18 -6.47 -36.17 3.75
N ASN A 19 -6.42 -35.65 4.98
CA ASN A 19 -7.50 -34.88 5.58
C ASN A 19 -7.73 -33.70 4.64
N PRO A 20 -8.88 -33.62 3.95
CA PRO A 20 -9.16 -32.55 3.00
C PRO A 20 -9.17 -31.16 3.67
N ASN A 21 -9.18 -31.10 5.00
CA ASN A 21 -9.01 -29.86 5.75
C ASN A 21 -7.57 -29.32 5.72
N ASN A 22 -6.53 -30.17 5.71
CA ASN A 22 -5.13 -29.71 5.63
C ASN A 22 -4.83 -28.98 4.31
N HIS A 23 -5.52 -29.34 3.22
CA HIS A 23 -5.34 -28.68 1.92
C HIS A 23 -5.99 -27.29 1.88
N LYS A 24 -7.08 -27.09 2.64
CA LYS A 24 -7.74 -25.78 2.79
C LYS A 24 -6.95 -24.87 3.71
N ASP A 25 -6.35 -25.41 4.76
CA ASP A 25 -5.54 -24.64 5.72
C ASP A 25 -4.25 -24.12 5.06
N GLY A 26 -3.60 -24.92 4.20
CA GLY A 26 -2.44 -24.49 3.40
C GLY A 26 -2.78 -23.42 2.34
N LEU A 27 -3.96 -23.52 1.70
CA LEU A 27 -4.43 -22.52 0.73
C LEU A 27 -4.89 -21.21 1.39
N GLN A 28 -5.44 -21.28 2.61
CA GLN A 28 -5.81 -20.08 3.38
C GLN A 28 -4.58 -19.37 3.93
N THR A 29 -3.61 -20.09 4.51
CA THR A 29 -2.35 -19.50 5.00
C THR A 29 -1.52 -18.89 3.87
N SER A 30 -1.46 -19.52 2.70
CA SER A 30 -0.80 -18.93 1.52
C SER A 30 -1.47 -17.63 1.05
N ARG A 31 -2.82 -17.58 1.01
CA ARG A 31 -3.57 -16.37 0.63
C ARG A 31 -3.46 -15.24 1.64
N THR A 32 -3.48 -15.52 2.94
CA THR A 32 -3.34 -14.48 3.97
C THR A 32 -1.93 -13.90 3.99
N TYR A 33 -0.89 -14.71 3.78
CA TYR A 33 0.48 -14.23 3.69
C TYR A 33 0.69 -13.33 2.46
N GLN A 34 0.12 -13.72 1.32
CA GLN A 34 0.16 -12.93 0.08
C GLN A 34 -0.64 -11.63 0.21
N SER A 35 -1.75 -11.65 0.96
CA SER A 35 -2.55 -10.48 1.32
C SER A 35 -1.75 -9.48 2.17
N PHE A 36 -1.13 -9.95 3.24
CA PHE A 36 -0.34 -9.10 4.14
C PHE A 36 0.88 -8.51 3.44
N SER A 37 1.61 -9.32 2.66
CA SER A 37 2.76 -8.83 1.90
C SER A 37 2.38 -7.72 0.92
N SER A 38 1.22 -7.80 0.29
CA SER A 38 0.77 -6.80 -0.70
C SER A 38 0.36 -5.48 -0.06
N VAL A 39 -0.28 -5.55 1.12
CA VAL A 39 -0.58 -4.37 1.94
C VAL A 39 0.72 -3.72 2.42
N LEU A 40 1.67 -4.51 2.90
CA LEU A 40 2.98 -4.02 3.35
C LEU A 40 3.74 -3.34 2.20
N THR A 41 3.76 -3.94 1.01
CA THR A 41 4.35 -3.31 -0.18
C THR A 41 3.68 -1.98 -0.50
N GLY A 42 2.35 -1.89 -0.41
CA GLY A 42 1.63 -0.63 -0.59
C GLY A 42 2.06 0.46 0.39
N ILE A 43 2.18 0.11 1.67
CA ILE A 43 2.67 1.03 2.72
C ILE A 43 4.11 1.47 2.43
N LEU A 44 4.98 0.55 2.05
CA LEU A 44 6.38 0.87 1.70
C LEU A 44 6.46 1.81 0.48
N ILE A 45 5.62 1.61 -0.53
CA ILE A 45 5.55 2.52 -1.69
C ILE A 45 5.14 3.93 -1.24
N ILE A 46 4.16 4.04 -0.34
CA ILE A 46 3.76 5.35 0.20
C ILE A 46 4.91 6.00 0.95
N LEU A 47 5.62 5.24 1.80
CA LEU A 47 6.71 5.75 2.63
C LEU A 47 7.92 6.18 1.78
N PHE A 48 8.41 5.32 0.89
CA PHE A 48 9.52 5.66 0.00
C PHE A 48 9.13 6.71 -1.03
N GLY A 49 7.93 6.63 -1.61
CA GLY A 49 7.43 7.62 -2.54
C GLY A 49 7.33 9.01 -1.90
N SER A 50 6.87 9.08 -0.66
CA SER A 50 6.83 10.32 0.11
C SER A 50 8.22 10.90 0.35
N ILE A 51 9.23 10.08 0.69
CA ILE A 51 10.61 10.53 0.87
C ILE A 51 11.18 11.04 -0.47
N ILE A 52 11.01 10.28 -1.54
CA ILE A 52 11.49 10.62 -2.89
C ILE A 52 10.85 11.89 -3.42
N VAL A 53 9.60 12.19 -3.05
CA VAL A 53 8.93 13.45 -3.40
C VAL A 53 9.41 14.59 -2.51
N SER A 54 9.49 14.37 -1.19
CA SER A 54 9.72 15.43 -0.21
C SER A 54 11.13 16.02 -0.31
N VAL A 55 12.15 15.19 -0.56
CA VAL A 55 13.55 15.65 -0.63
C VAL A 55 13.77 16.59 -1.82
N PRO A 56 13.44 16.23 -3.08
CA PRO A 56 13.56 17.13 -4.22
C PRO A 56 12.65 18.34 -4.10
N LEU A 57 11.42 18.19 -3.58
CA LEU A 57 10.51 19.32 -3.40
C LEU A 57 11.09 20.36 -2.43
N SER A 58 11.70 19.90 -1.34
CA SER A 58 12.41 20.77 -0.39
C SER A 58 13.59 21.49 -1.05
N GLN A 59 14.43 20.76 -1.79
CA GLN A 59 15.59 21.37 -2.49
C GLN A 59 15.16 22.37 -3.57
N LEU A 60 14.13 22.03 -4.34
CA LEU A 60 13.58 22.89 -5.39
C LEU A 60 12.97 24.15 -4.78
N THR A 61 12.25 24.04 -3.66
CA THR A 61 11.70 25.20 -2.95
C THR A 61 12.81 26.10 -2.40
N ARG A 62 13.87 25.52 -1.81
CA ARG A 62 15.06 26.26 -1.37
C ARG A 62 15.72 27.02 -2.52
N TYR A 63 15.86 26.36 -3.68
CA TYR A 63 16.42 26.97 -4.88
C TYR A 63 15.59 28.17 -5.36
N PHE A 64 14.27 28.02 -5.46
CA PHE A 64 13.38 29.12 -5.86
C PHE A 64 13.42 30.30 -4.88
N LEU A 65 13.40 30.04 -3.57
CA LEU A 65 13.49 31.10 -2.56
C LEU A 65 14.84 31.81 -2.61
N SER A 66 15.93 31.07 -2.84
CA SER A 66 17.27 31.65 -3.01
C SER A 66 17.35 32.56 -4.25
N GLN A 67 16.72 32.18 -5.37
CA GLN A 67 16.63 33.03 -6.57
C GLN A 67 15.83 34.31 -6.35
N GLN A 68 14.91 34.32 -5.37
CA GLN A 68 14.17 35.51 -4.96
C GLN A 68 14.97 36.41 -4.00
N GLY A 69 16.23 36.08 -3.72
CA GLY A 69 17.10 36.85 -2.83
C GLY A 69 16.84 36.62 -1.34
N LYS A 70 16.09 35.56 -0.97
CA LYS A 70 15.84 35.23 0.43
C LYS A 70 17.11 34.74 1.11
N THR A 71 17.36 35.24 2.32
CA THR A 71 18.46 34.81 3.18
C THR A 71 18.18 33.43 3.77
N THR A 72 19.23 32.74 4.24
CA THR A 72 19.09 31.38 4.82
C THR A 72 18.12 31.33 5.99
N ALA A 73 18.13 32.36 6.85
CA ALA A 73 17.21 32.47 7.99
C ALA A 73 15.75 32.63 7.56
N GLU A 74 15.48 33.39 6.49
CA GLU A 74 14.13 33.52 5.95
C GLU A 74 13.64 32.23 5.30
N ILE A 75 14.54 31.47 4.66
CA ILE A 75 14.21 30.17 4.07
C ILE A 75 13.85 29.16 5.18
N GLU A 76 14.60 29.12 6.27
CA GLU A 76 14.29 28.26 7.42
C GLU A 76 12.92 28.61 8.01
N LEU A 77 12.65 29.90 8.23
CA LEU A 77 11.37 30.38 8.73
C LEU A 77 10.21 30.06 7.78
N TYR A 78 10.44 30.09 6.45
CA TYR A 78 9.46 29.65 5.46
C TYR A 78 9.13 28.15 5.60
N PHE A 79 10.12 27.29 5.87
CA PHE A 79 9.87 25.86 6.08
C PHE A 79 9.17 25.57 7.41
N GLU A 80 9.44 26.34 8.46
CA GLU A 80 8.69 26.28 9.71
C GLU A 80 7.21 26.65 9.51
N GLN A 81 6.94 27.59 8.61
CA GLN A 81 5.60 28.07 8.28
C GLN A 81 5.01 27.47 6.99
N GLN A 82 5.61 26.40 6.46
CA GLN A 82 5.26 25.85 5.14
C GLN A 82 3.78 25.49 4.98
N PHE A 83 3.13 25.06 6.06
CA PHE A 83 1.70 24.70 6.05
C PHE A 83 0.76 25.91 6.06
N SER A 84 1.29 27.11 6.34
CA SER A 84 0.57 28.38 6.20
C SER A 84 0.56 28.88 4.75
N HIS A 85 1.44 28.35 3.89
CA HIS A 85 1.51 28.72 2.49
C HIS A 85 0.70 27.75 1.61
N PRO A 86 -0.48 28.14 1.10
CA PRO A 86 -1.37 27.22 0.38
C PRO A 86 -0.73 26.65 -0.89
N GLN A 87 0.15 27.40 -1.54
CA GLN A 87 0.87 26.93 -2.73
C GLN A 87 1.75 25.71 -2.42
N PHE A 88 2.51 25.77 -1.33
CA PHE A 88 3.37 24.66 -0.91
C PHE A 88 2.54 23.43 -0.53
N VAL A 89 1.45 23.67 0.22
CA VAL A 89 0.49 22.64 0.63
C VAL A 89 -0.16 21.96 -0.59
N LEU A 90 -0.58 22.72 -1.61
CA LEU A 90 -1.20 22.19 -2.82
C LEU A 90 -0.23 21.38 -3.68
N ILE A 91 1.03 21.83 -3.79
CA ILE A 91 2.07 21.08 -4.52
C ILE A 91 2.36 19.77 -3.78
N GLY A 92 2.52 19.83 -2.46
CA GLY A 92 2.68 18.63 -1.63
C GLY A 92 1.50 17.67 -1.77
N LEU A 93 0.27 18.19 -1.76
CA LEU A 93 -0.94 17.40 -1.98
C LEU A 93 -0.87 16.66 -3.32
N PHE A 94 -0.60 17.37 -4.42
CA PHE A 94 -0.56 16.81 -5.77
C PHE A 94 0.38 15.60 -5.85
N PHE A 95 1.63 15.75 -5.39
CA PHE A 95 2.57 14.63 -5.45
C PHE A 95 2.17 13.47 -4.52
N ASN A 96 1.57 13.78 -3.36
CA ASN A 96 1.06 12.74 -2.46
C ASN A 96 -0.08 11.94 -3.12
N LEU A 97 -1.00 12.62 -3.82
CA LEU A 97 -2.06 11.96 -4.59
C LEU A 97 -1.51 11.02 -5.68
N VAL A 98 -0.43 11.42 -6.35
CA VAL A 98 0.25 10.59 -7.35
C VAL A 98 0.82 9.33 -6.70
N VAL A 99 1.54 9.46 -5.57
CA VAL A 99 2.10 8.33 -4.83
C VAL A 99 1.00 7.37 -4.35
N LEU A 100 -0.11 7.90 -3.83
CA LEU A 100 -1.27 7.13 -3.37
C LEU A 100 -1.94 6.34 -4.51
N PHE A 101 -2.06 6.93 -5.69
CA PHE A 101 -2.56 6.24 -6.87
C PHE A 101 -1.65 5.06 -7.24
N PHE A 102 -0.32 5.26 -7.30
CA PHE A 102 0.64 4.21 -7.60
C PHE A 102 0.68 3.11 -6.54
N ALA A 103 0.52 3.47 -5.26
CA ALA A 103 0.43 2.51 -4.17
C ALA A 103 -0.81 1.63 -4.33
N GLY A 104 -1.99 2.24 -4.53
CA GLY A 104 -3.25 1.51 -4.75
C GLY A 104 -3.20 0.61 -6.00
N TRP A 105 -2.63 1.11 -7.10
CA TRP A 105 -2.42 0.35 -8.32
C TRP A 105 -1.51 -0.86 -8.10
N SER A 106 -0.36 -0.65 -7.46
CA SER A 106 0.65 -1.70 -7.23
C SER A 106 0.14 -2.77 -6.28
N THR A 107 -0.52 -2.38 -5.19
CA THR A 107 -1.20 -3.31 -4.29
C THR A 107 -2.28 -4.12 -5.02
N GLY A 108 -3.05 -3.49 -5.91
CA GLY A 108 -4.03 -4.21 -6.74
C GLY A 108 -3.40 -5.23 -7.70
N LYS A 109 -2.20 -4.94 -8.23
CA LYS A 109 -1.49 -5.84 -9.16
C LYS A 109 -0.87 -7.03 -8.45
N LEU A 110 -0.29 -6.80 -7.28
CA LEU A 110 0.37 -7.85 -6.49
C LEU A 110 -0.64 -8.82 -5.85
N ALA A 111 -1.89 -8.37 -5.70
CA ALA A 111 -2.95 -9.14 -5.07
C ALA A 111 -4.28 -9.05 -5.86
N PRO A 112 -4.37 -9.65 -7.06
CA PRO A 112 -5.58 -9.57 -7.90
C PRO A 112 -6.81 -10.21 -7.22
N TYR A 113 -6.57 -11.21 -6.37
CA TYR A 113 -7.60 -11.95 -5.63
C TYR A 113 -8.08 -11.25 -4.35
N LEU A 114 -7.39 -10.20 -3.88
CA LEU A 114 -7.73 -9.52 -2.63
C LEU A 114 -8.93 -8.59 -2.83
N PRO A 115 -9.92 -8.55 -1.92
CA PRO A 115 -11.02 -7.58 -2.00
C PRO A 115 -10.49 -6.15 -1.92
N VAL A 116 -11.18 -5.23 -2.61
CA VAL A 116 -10.83 -3.78 -2.73
C VAL A 116 -10.59 -3.12 -1.38
N TRP A 117 -11.22 -3.63 -0.32
CA TRP A 117 -11.01 -3.24 1.09
C TRP A 117 -9.55 -3.27 1.55
N HIS A 118 -8.66 -4.09 0.98
CA HIS A 118 -7.23 -4.04 1.34
C HIS A 118 -6.55 -2.76 0.83
N GLY A 119 -6.96 -2.25 -0.34
CA GLY A 119 -6.54 -0.94 -0.82
C GLY A 119 -7.03 0.19 0.10
N LEU A 120 -8.21 0.03 0.71
CA LEU A 120 -8.71 0.95 1.74
C LEU A 120 -7.82 0.93 2.99
N VAL A 121 -7.41 -0.25 3.46
CA VAL A 121 -6.53 -0.37 4.63
C VAL A 121 -5.19 0.32 4.38
N VAL A 122 -4.61 0.15 3.19
CA VAL A 122 -3.39 0.87 2.77
C VAL A 122 -3.63 2.38 2.74
N ALA A 123 -4.76 2.83 2.20
CA ALA A 123 -5.14 4.23 2.13
C ALA A 123 -5.26 4.87 3.53
N ILE A 124 -5.94 4.19 4.46
CA ILE A 124 -6.15 4.66 5.83
C ILE A 124 -4.82 4.66 6.59
N LEU A 125 -4.05 3.58 6.54
CA LEU A 125 -2.76 3.49 7.25
C LEU A 125 -1.76 4.51 6.70
N GLY A 126 -1.65 4.65 5.37
CA GLY A 126 -0.79 5.64 4.74
C GLY A 126 -1.19 7.07 5.11
N SER A 127 -2.49 7.37 5.10
CA SER A 127 -3.00 8.68 5.53
C SER A 127 -2.71 8.94 7.01
N LEU A 128 -2.87 7.94 7.88
CA LEU A 128 -2.59 8.06 9.31
C LEU A 128 -1.12 8.40 9.55
N PHE A 129 -0.19 7.69 8.90
CA PHE A 129 1.24 7.93 9.02
C PHE A 129 1.64 9.35 8.62
N PHE A 130 0.95 9.93 7.63
CA PHE A 130 1.24 11.29 7.16
C PHE A 130 0.54 12.38 7.99
N MET A 131 -0.67 12.11 8.47
CA MET A 131 -1.44 13.06 9.27
C MET A 131 -0.99 13.13 10.72
N LEU A 132 -0.55 12.03 11.34
CA LEU A 132 -0.17 12.01 12.76
C LEU A 132 0.89 13.07 13.13
N PRO A 133 2.00 13.21 12.39
CA PRO A 133 3.04 14.19 12.71
C PRO A 133 2.62 15.64 12.43
N THR A 134 1.59 15.83 11.61
CA THR A 134 1.25 17.14 11.01
C THR A 134 -0.11 17.67 11.48
N ILE A 135 -0.83 16.91 12.33
CA ILE A 135 -2.22 17.19 12.72
C ILE A 135 -2.42 18.55 13.40
N ASN A 136 -1.40 19.05 14.09
CA ASN A 136 -1.45 20.33 14.81
C ASN A 136 -0.97 21.52 13.96
N GLN A 137 -0.36 21.27 12.80
CA GLN A 137 0.25 22.30 11.96
C GLN A 137 -0.49 22.50 10.64
N VAL A 138 -1.31 21.54 10.25
CA VAL A 138 -1.98 21.51 8.95
C VAL A 138 -3.43 21.98 9.08
N PRO A 139 -3.94 22.80 8.15
CA PRO A 139 -5.33 23.22 8.14
C PRO A 139 -6.29 22.03 8.05
N ILE A 140 -7.40 22.07 8.80
CA ILE A 140 -8.40 20.98 8.83
C ILE A 140 -8.94 20.66 7.43
N TRP A 141 -9.13 21.67 6.58
CA TRP A 141 -9.61 21.48 5.21
C TRP A 141 -8.65 20.62 4.37
N TYR A 142 -7.35 20.75 4.57
CA TYR A 142 -6.36 19.94 3.85
C TYR A 142 -6.46 18.48 4.26
N SER A 143 -6.57 18.22 5.57
CA SER A 143 -6.71 16.85 6.08
C SER A 143 -7.97 16.18 5.54
N LEU A 144 -9.08 16.91 5.44
CA LEU A 144 -10.33 16.44 4.82
C LEU A 144 -10.15 16.10 3.34
N ILE A 145 -9.57 17.01 2.55
CA ILE A 145 -9.33 16.77 1.11
C ILE A 145 -8.39 15.58 0.92
N LEU A 146 -7.31 15.51 1.72
CA LEU A 146 -6.36 14.41 1.66
C LEU A 146 -7.07 13.08 1.96
N LEU A 147 -7.87 12.98 3.02
CA LEU A 147 -8.59 11.76 3.37
C LEU A 147 -9.54 11.30 2.24
N LEU A 148 -10.36 12.22 1.73
CA LEU A 148 -11.33 11.94 0.66
C LEU A 148 -10.64 11.53 -0.65
N SER A 149 -9.54 12.20 -0.98
CA SER A 149 -8.77 11.93 -2.19
C SER A 149 -8.02 10.61 -2.06
N THR A 150 -7.42 10.32 -0.90
CA THR A 150 -6.76 9.04 -0.61
C THR A 150 -7.74 7.87 -0.76
N PHE A 151 -8.93 7.99 -0.18
CA PHE A 151 -9.99 6.98 -0.33
C PHE A 151 -10.29 6.71 -1.80
N SER A 152 -10.58 7.78 -2.55
CA SER A 152 -11.00 7.69 -3.95
C SER A 152 -9.91 7.15 -4.86
N LEU A 153 -8.67 7.64 -4.71
CA LEU A 153 -7.54 7.26 -5.57
C LEU A 153 -7.02 5.86 -5.29
N CYS A 154 -6.97 5.42 -4.02
CA CYS A 154 -6.57 4.05 -3.70
C CYS A 154 -7.62 3.04 -4.21
N CYS A 155 -8.91 3.34 -4.04
CA CYS A 155 -9.98 2.50 -4.60
C CYS A 155 -9.90 2.45 -6.12
N PHE A 156 -9.77 3.62 -6.77
CA PHE A 156 -9.69 3.71 -8.22
C PHE A 156 -8.45 3.00 -8.79
N GLY A 157 -7.28 3.18 -8.18
CA GLY A 157 -6.04 2.48 -8.55
C GLY A 157 -6.17 0.97 -8.42
N ALA A 158 -6.75 0.48 -7.32
CA ALA A 158 -6.99 -0.95 -7.10
C ALA A 158 -7.98 -1.54 -8.12
N VAL A 159 -9.08 -0.83 -8.43
CA VAL A 159 -10.09 -1.25 -9.42
C VAL A 159 -9.49 -1.34 -10.82
N ARG A 160 -8.72 -0.32 -11.23
CA ARG A 160 -8.13 -0.29 -12.57
C ARG A 160 -7.09 -1.39 -12.76
N SER A 161 -6.31 -1.67 -11.72
CA SER A 161 -5.36 -2.77 -11.72
C SER A 161 -6.03 -4.14 -11.96
N LYS A 162 -7.15 -4.41 -11.27
CA LYS A 162 -7.92 -5.64 -11.45
C LYS A 162 -8.54 -5.81 -12.83
N HIS A 163 -9.05 -4.73 -13.42
CA HIS A 163 -9.59 -4.78 -14.78
C HIS A 163 -8.51 -5.12 -15.82
N GLY A 164 -7.25 -4.70 -15.59
CA GLY A 164 -6.13 -5.11 -16.42
C GLY A 164 -5.89 -6.62 -16.38
N HIS A 165 -5.96 -7.23 -15.19
CA HIS A 165 -5.78 -8.67 -15.02
C HIS A 165 -6.89 -9.51 -15.66
N ALA A 166 -8.15 -9.08 -15.57
CA ALA A 166 -9.26 -9.77 -16.23
C ALA A 166 -9.06 -9.83 -17.76
N CYS A 167 -8.57 -8.73 -18.35
CA CYS A 167 -8.34 -8.63 -19.79
C CYS A 167 -7.13 -9.44 -20.29
N ASP A 168 -6.09 -9.61 -19.46
CA ASP A 168 -4.93 -10.47 -19.78
C ASP A 168 -5.26 -11.96 -19.63
N GLN A 169 -6.22 -12.30 -18.76
CA GLN A 169 -6.64 -13.68 -18.53
C GLN A 169 -7.53 -14.23 -19.65
N ASP A 170 -8.28 -13.37 -20.36
CA ASP A 170 -9.04 -13.74 -21.57
C ASP A 170 -8.16 -13.89 -22.83
N ARG A 171 -6.87 -13.52 -22.73
CA ARG A 171 -5.94 -13.47 -23.87
C ARG A 171 -4.98 -14.66 -23.96
N ASN A 172 -4.97 -15.53 -22.94
CA ASN A 172 -4.17 -16.75 -22.84
C ASN A 172 -5.08 -17.97 -22.76
#